data_AF-A0A1D2J2U3-F1
#
_entry.id   AF-A0A1D2J2U3-F1
#
_cell.length_a   1.000
_cell.length_b   1.000
_cell.length_c   1.000
_cell.angle_alpha   90.00
_cell.angle_beta   90.00
_cell.angle_gamma   90.00
#
_symmetry.space_group_name_H-M   'P 1'
#
loop_
_entity.id
_entity.type
_entity.pdbx_description
1 polymer ?
#
loop_
_entity_poly.entity_id
_entity_poly.type
_entity_poly.pdbx_seq_one_letter_code
_entity_poly.pdbx_strand_id
1 'polypeptide(L)'
;MRIILRLAAWKRHRKIVLGALRCGAVRNPPEEVASCWAEVFAEPEFRGGWWEKVVFAVIDETGLGREGNGNVGIYFRRLDGIEM
;
A
#
# COMPACT_ATOMS: atom_id res chain seq x y z
N MET A 1 -1.49 7.24 7.04
CA MET A 1 -0.41 6.55 6.31
C MET A 1 0.97 7.07 6.72
N ARG A 2 1.27 8.37 6.56
CA ARG A 2 2.54 8.99 6.99
C ARG A 2 3.03 8.57 8.37
N ILE A 3 2.16 8.60 9.40
CA ILE A 3 2.56 8.21 10.76
C ILE A 3 2.98 6.74 10.88
N ILE A 4 2.38 5.84 10.09
CA ILE A 4 2.75 4.42 10.03
C ILE A 4 4.18 4.28 9.48
N LEU A 5 4.48 4.99 8.39
CA LEU A 5 5.80 4.96 7.76
C LEU A 5 6.87 5.61 8.66
N ARG A 6 6.56 6.76 9.28
CA ARG A 6 7.45 7.43 10.24
C ARG A 6 7.78 6.52 11.42
N LEU A 7 6.78 5.82 11.97
CA LEU A 7 7.00 4.87 13.07
C LEU A 7 7.87 3.69 12.62
N ALA A 8 7.62 3.13 11.43
CA ALA A 8 8.44 2.05 10.89
C ALA A 8 9.91 2.47 10.69
N ALA A 9 10.13 3.65 10.09
CA ALA A 9 11.46 4.22 9.89
C ALA A 9 12.15 4.55 11.23
N TRP A 10 11.42 5.13 12.19
CA TRP A 10 11.93 5.41 13.53
C TRP A 10 12.38 4.14 14.26
N LYS A 11 11.64 3.04 14.08
CA LYS A 11 12.01 1.70 14.58
C LYS A 11 13.02 0.97 13.68
N ARG A 12 13.59 1.64 12.68
CA ARG A 12 14.63 1.12 11.78
C ARG A 12 14.18 -0.07 10.92
N HIS A 13 12.88 -0.23 10.68
CA HIS A 13 12.38 -1.22 9.73
C HIS A 13 12.56 -0.71 8.30
N ARG A 14 13.20 -1.56 7.48
CA ARG A 14 13.41 -1.31 6.04
C ARG A 14 12.59 -2.25 5.14
N LYS A 15 12.00 -3.29 5.73
CA LYS A 15 11.08 -4.22 5.07
C LYS A 15 9.77 -4.18 5.83
N ILE A 16 8.67 -3.83 5.15
CA ILE A 16 7.34 -3.71 5.78
C ILE A 16 6.28 -4.44 4.96
N VAL A 17 5.29 -4.98 5.66
CA VAL A 17 4.08 -5.55 5.06
C VAL A 17 2.90 -4.67 5.49
N LEU A 18 2.16 -4.18 4.51
CA LEU A 18 0.95 -3.40 4.65
C LEU A 18 -0.23 -4.21 4.07
N GLY A 19 -1.43 -3.65 4.13
CA GLY A 19 -2.63 -4.28 3.57
C GLY A 19 -3.66 -3.26 3.14
N ALA A 20 -4.82 -3.75 2.69
CA ALA A 20 -5.93 -2.92 2.24
C ALA A 20 -6.64 -2.24 3.42
N LEU A 21 -6.04 -1.17 3.92
CA LEU A 21 -6.39 -0.54 5.19
C LEU A 21 -7.86 -0.12 5.18
N ARG A 22 -8.67 -0.81 6.00
CA ARG A 22 -10.10 -0.54 6.22
C ARG A 22 -10.98 -0.64 4.96
N CYS A 23 -10.51 -1.31 3.90
CA CYS A 23 -11.24 -1.52 2.63
C CYS A 23 -12.18 -2.75 2.64
N GLY A 24 -12.38 -3.39 3.80
CA GLY A 24 -13.29 -4.52 3.97
C GLY A 24 -14.56 -4.10 4.73
N ALA A 25 -14.71 -4.58 5.97
CA ALA A 25 -15.89 -4.31 6.81
C ALA A 25 -16.22 -2.82 7.01
N VAL A 26 -15.21 -1.96 6.95
CA VAL A 26 -15.36 -0.50 7.20
C VAL A 26 -15.58 0.28 5.91
N ARG A 27 -15.48 -0.40 4.75
CA ARG A 27 -15.86 0.12 3.43
C ARG A 27 -15.21 1.45 3.05
N ASN A 28 -13.95 1.68 3.44
CA ASN A 28 -13.19 2.75 2.78
C ASN A 28 -13.10 2.46 1.27
N PRO A 29 -13.21 3.47 0.39
CA PRO A 29 -13.05 3.28 -1.04
C PRO A 29 -11.64 2.75 -1.36
N PRO A 30 -11.49 1.52 -1.89
CA PRO A 30 -10.18 0.91 -2.05
C PRO A 30 -9.26 1.66 -3.01
N GLU A 31 -9.81 2.25 -4.07
CA GLU A 31 -9.09 3.07 -5.03
C GLU A 31 -8.50 4.33 -4.39
N GLU A 32 -9.27 5.00 -3.52
CA GLU A 32 -8.81 6.20 -2.82
C GLU A 32 -7.73 5.85 -1.79
N VAL A 33 -7.90 4.75 -1.04
CA VAL A 33 -6.89 4.30 -0.07
C VAL A 33 -5.60 3.88 -0.78
N ALA A 34 -5.69 3.12 -1.88
CA ALA A 34 -4.51 2.75 -2.67
C ALA A 34 -3.83 3.98 -3.28
N SER A 35 -4.60 4.95 -3.77
CA SER A 35 -4.07 6.21 -4.30
C SER A 35 -3.36 7.03 -3.23
N CYS A 36 -3.93 7.13 -2.04
CA CYS A 36 -3.33 7.84 -0.92
C CYS A 36 -2.00 7.20 -0.50
N TRP A 37 -1.87 5.86 -0.56
CA TRP A 37 -0.58 5.20 -0.35
C TRP A 37 0.45 5.59 -1.40
N ALA A 38 0.07 5.55 -2.69
CA ALA A 38 0.97 5.93 -3.78
C ALA A 38 1.44 7.38 -3.67
N GLU A 39 0.52 8.30 -3.34
CA GLU A 39 0.84 9.72 -3.10
C GLU A 39 1.81 9.89 -1.94
N VAL A 40 1.56 9.21 -0.82
CA VAL A 40 2.44 9.28 0.35
C VAL A 40 3.83 8.73 0.04
N PHE A 41 3.93 7.61 -0.69
CA PHE A 41 5.24 7.08 -1.08
C PHE A 41 5.97 7.97 -2.10
N ALA A 42 5.25 8.79 -2.86
CA ALA A 42 5.83 9.77 -3.77
C ALA A 42 6.26 11.09 -3.09
N GLU A 43 6.00 11.27 -1.80
CA GLU A 43 6.47 12.44 -1.05
C GLU A 43 7.99 12.38 -0.82
N PRO A 44 8.71 13.51 -0.89
CA PRO A 44 10.17 13.54 -0.67
C PRO A 44 10.62 12.92 0.66
N GLU A 45 9.77 12.94 1.69
CA GLU A 45 10.06 12.35 3.00
C GLU A 45 10.21 10.81 2.94
N PHE A 46 9.43 10.15 2.07
CA PHE A 46 9.37 8.67 2.00
C PHE A 46 10.09 8.10 0.79
N ARG A 47 10.61 8.97 -0.09
CA ARG A 47 11.45 8.61 -1.23
C ARG A 47 12.93 8.53 -0.87
N GLY A 48 13.72 7.91 -1.75
CA GLY A 48 15.18 7.94 -1.69
C GLY A 48 15.83 6.68 -1.13
N GLY A 49 15.20 5.51 -1.31
CA GLY A 49 15.86 4.22 -1.12
C GLY A 49 16.02 3.74 0.33
N TRP A 50 15.36 4.36 1.31
CA TRP A 50 15.33 3.85 2.68
C TRP A 50 14.70 2.44 2.76
N TRP A 51 13.64 2.22 1.97
CA TRP A 51 12.89 0.98 1.95
C TRP A 51 13.59 -0.07 1.08
N GLU A 52 13.94 -1.20 1.67
CA GLU A 52 14.44 -2.36 0.92
C GLU A 52 13.30 -3.16 0.28
N LYS A 53 12.13 -3.21 0.95
CA LYS A 53 10.94 -3.90 0.43
C LYS A 53 9.66 -3.41 1.09
N VAL A 54 8.67 -3.06 0.28
CA VAL A 54 7.29 -2.83 0.74
C VAL A 54 6.39 -3.81 0.03
N VAL A 55 5.59 -4.55 0.81
CA VAL A 55 4.61 -5.50 0.27
C VAL A 55 3.23 -5.12 0.76
N PHE A 56 2.26 -5.06 -0.14
CA PHE A 56 0.85 -4.99 0.20
C PHE A 56 0.27 -6.40 0.16
N ALA A 57 0.11 -7.02 1.33
CA ALA A 57 -0.57 -8.30 1.48
C ALA A 57 -2.09 -8.07 1.51
N VAL A 58 -2.70 -8.18 0.34
CA VAL A 58 -4.13 -7.91 0.12
C VAL A 58 -4.86 -9.20 -0.21
N ILE A 59 -6.03 -9.38 0.39
CA ILE A 59 -6.95 -10.48 0.11
C ILE A 59 -8.30 -9.89 -0.31
N ASP A 60 -8.95 -10.53 -1.29
CA ASP A 60 -10.35 -10.29 -1.62
C ASP A 60 -11.04 -11.61 -1.98
N GLU A 61 -12.38 -11.59 -1.94
CA GLU A 61 -13.22 -12.76 -2.17
C GLU A 61 -13.57 -12.97 -3.65
N THR A 62 -13.08 -12.11 -4.55
CA THR A 62 -13.46 -12.17 -5.97
C THR A 62 -12.83 -13.36 -6.68
N GLY A 63 -11.68 -13.84 -6.19
CA GLY A 63 -10.91 -14.92 -6.82
C GLY A 63 -10.25 -14.54 -8.15
N LEU A 64 -10.42 -13.29 -8.61
CA LEU A 64 -9.89 -12.79 -9.89
C LEU A 64 -8.47 -12.23 -9.77
N GLY A 65 -7.96 -12.10 -8.54
CA GLY A 65 -6.60 -11.63 -8.27
C GLY A 65 -6.31 -10.28 -8.93
N ARG A 66 -5.16 -10.18 -9.61
CA ARG A 66 -4.69 -8.94 -10.25
C ARG A 66 -5.58 -8.44 -11.39
N GLU A 67 -6.34 -9.33 -12.02
CA GLU A 67 -7.21 -9.03 -13.17
C GLU A 67 -8.60 -8.55 -12.72
N GLY A 68 -8.92 -8.74 -11.44
CA GLY A 68 -10.20 -8.35 -10.86
C GLY A 68 -10.34 -6.86 -10.58
N ASN A 69 -11.56 -6.49 -10.21
CA ASN A 69 -11.90 -5.18 -9.64
C ASN A 69 -12.06 -5.23 -8.10
N GLY A 70 -11.64 -6.33 -7.48
CA GLY A 70 -11.51 -6.44 -6.03
C GLY A 70 -10.26 -5.71 -5.50
N ASN A 71 -10.07 -5.74 -4.18
CA ASN A 71 -8.95 -5.07 -3.52
C ASN A 71 -7.59 -5.49 -4.10
N VAL A 72 -7.40 -6.76 -4.46
CA VAL A 72 -6.14 -7.25 -5.02
C VAL A 72 -5.84 -6.55 -6.34
N GLY A 73 -6.79 -6.54 -7.28
CA GLY A 73 -6.60 -5.90 -8.58
C GLY A 73 -6.40 -4.39 -8.48
N ILE A 74 -7.13 -3.72 -7.59
CA ILE A 74 -7.00 -2.28 -7.36
C ILE A 74 -5.62 -1.93 -6.80
N TYR A 75 -5.19 -2.62 -5.73
CA TYR A 75 -3.89 -2.36 -5.11
C TYR A 75 -2.75 -2.71 -6.06
N PHE A 76 -2.88 -3.80 -6.83
CA PHE A 76 -1.92 -4.17 -7.86
C PHE A 76 -1.75 -3.04 -8.89
N ARG A 77 -2.85 -2.58 -9.51
CA ARG A 77 -2.79 -1.51 -10.53
C ARG A 77 -2.21 -0.20 -10.01
N ARG A 78 -2.43 0.14 -8.73
CA ARG A 78 -2.07 1.45 -8.19
C ARG A 78 -0.68 1.50 -7.54
N LEU A 79 -0.19 0.37 -7.04
CA LEU A 79 0.98 0.32 -6.16
C LEU A 79 2.08 -0.63 -6.65
N ASP A 80 1.77 -1.60 -7.53
CA ASP A 80 2.81 -2.49 -8.05
C ASP A 80 3.81 -1.71 -8.93
N GLY A 81 5.10 -1.95 -8.71
CA GLY A 81 6.17 -1.34 -9.49
C GLY A 81 6.42 0.16 -9.26
N ILE A 82 5.76 0.81 -8.28
CA ILE A 82 6.05 2.23 -8.01
C ILE A 82 7.46 2.41 -7.43
N GLU A 83 8.16 3.45 -7.88
CA GLU A 83 9.49 3.79 -7.38
C GLU A 83 9.40 4.66 -6.12
N MET A 84 10.14 4.26 -5.09
CA MET A 84 10.19 4.92 -3.78
C MET A 84 11.59 5.42 -3.45
#